data_AF-A0A0S9K694-F1
#
_entry.id   AF-A0A0S9K694-F1
#
_cell.length_a   1.000
_cell.length_b   1.000
_cell.length_c   1.000
_cell.angle_alpha   90.00
_cell.angle_beta   90.00
_cell.angle_gamma   90.00
#
_symmetry.space_group_name_H-M   'P 1'
#
loop_
_entity.id
_entity.type
_entity.pdbx_description
1 polymer ?
#
loop_
_entity_poly.entity_id
_entity_poly.type
_entity_poly.pdbx_seq_one_letter_code
_entity_poly.pdbx_strand_id
1 'polypeptide(L)'
;MTGDAYADVTARMQTRIDMITGALAELQRQAADTRPDSDDRDAERARAARSGELGPHWRAVQQRIDLGQTTLADVMSGADDSTAARALRTSTRQGLDAAVERERDLAAEEERESVFDEAAALQGRIASRSADVRRLLQERGLA
;
A
#
# COMPACT_ATOMS: atom_id res chain seq x y z
N MET A 1 -50.79 -2.69 -34.30
CA MET A 1 -50.27 -3.49 -33.16
C MET A 1 -48.83 -3.06 -32.86
N THR A 2 -48.59 -1.76 -32.59
CA THR A 2 -47.22 -1.16 -32.59
C THR A 2 -46.99 -0.07 -31.53
N GLY A 3 -48.04 0.52 -30.93
CA GLY A 3 -47.88 1.60 -29.94
C GLY A 3 -47.41 1.10 -28.56
N ASP A 4 -47.86 -0.08 -28.15
CA ASP A 4 -47.60 -0.64 -26.82
C ASP A 4 -46.15 -1.14 -26.68
N ALA A 5 -45.61 -1.75 -27.74
CA ALA A 5 -44.21 -2.18 -27.79
C ALA A 5 -43.22 -0.99 -27.81
N TYR A 6 -43.59 0.13 -28.43
CA TYR A 6 -42.76 1.34 -28.43
C TYR A 6 -42.73 2.03 -27.06
N ALA A 7 -43.88 2.06 -26.37
CA ALA A 7 -44.00 2.60 -25.02
C ALA A 7 -43.18 1.77 -24.01
N ASP A 8 -43.19 0.44 -24.13
CA ASP A 8 -42.41 -0.45 -23.29
C ASP A 8 -40.89 -0.31 -23.53
N VAL A 9 -40.45 -0.20 -24.78
CA VAL A 9 -39.04 0.05 -25.11
C VAL A 9 -38.56 1.41 -24.56
N THR A 10 -39.38 2.45 -24.66
CA THR A 10 -39.02 3.78 -24.11
C THR A 10 -39.02 3.80 -22.60
N ALA A 11 -39.96 3.12 -21.93
CA ALA A 11 -39.96 2.99 -20.47
C ALA A 11 -38.72 2.23 -19.96
N ARG A 12 -38.32 1.14 -20.62
CA ARG A 12 -37.08 0.42 -20.31
C ARG A 12 -35.83 1.27 -20.55
N MET A 13 -35.83 2.07 -21.61
CA MET A 13 -34.71 2.97 -21.91
C MET A 13 -34.59 4.09 -20.87
N GLN A 14 -35.70 4.68 -20.46
CA GLN A 14 -35.74 5.70 -19.41
C GLN A 14 -35.24 5.15 -18.07
N THR A 15 -35.69 3.94 -17.70
CA THR A 15 -35.23 3.26 -16.48
C THR A 15 -33.71 3.05 -16.49
N ARG A 16 -33.13 2.71 -17.65
CA ARG A 16 -31.66 2.57 -17.78
C ARG A 16 -30.94 3.91 -17.72
N ILE A 17 -31.50 4.98 -18.27
CA ILE A 17 -30.97 6.34 -18.16
C ILE A 17 -30.97 6.80 -16.70
N ASP A 18 -32.04 6.54 -15.97
CA ASP A 18 -32.14 6.90 -14.54
C ASP A 18 -31.15 6.10 -13.70
N MET A 19 -30.97 4.80 -14.00
CA MET A 19 -29.92 3.97 -13.38
C MET A 19 -28.51 4.50 -13.65
N ILE A 20 -28.20 4.90 -14.88
CA ILE A 20 -26.87 5.47 -15.23
C ILE A 20 -26.66 6.81 -14.53
N THR A 21 -27.68 7.67 -14.51
CA THR A 21 -27.63 8.96 -13.83
C THR A 21 -27.43 8.81 -12.33
N GLY A 22 -28.11 7.84 -11.70
CA GLY A 22 -27.92 7.50 -10.29
C GLY A 22 -26.53 6.96 -9.98
N ALA A 23 -26.00 6.08 -10.83
CA ALA A 23 -24.65 5.55 -10.68
C ALA A 23 -23.57 6.64 -10.83
N LEU A 24 -23.77 7.60 -11.75
CA LEU A 24 -22.89 8.75 -11.91
C LEU A 24 -22.91 9.67 -10.67
N ALA A 25 -24.09 9.93 -10.10
CA ALA A 25 -24.22 10.74 -8.89
C ALA A 25 -23.59 10.08 -7.65
N GLU A 26 -23.61 8.74 -7.57
CA GLU A 26 -22.95 7.98 -6.52
C GLU A 26 -21.42 8.01 -6.68
N LEU A 27 -20.91 7.79 -7.89
CA LEU A 27 -19.48 7.92 -8.20
C LEU A 27 -18.96 9.34 -7.90
N GLN A 28 -19.73 10.38 -8.20
CA GLN A 28 -19.39 11.75 -7.87
C GLN A 28 -19.36 12.02 -6.36
N ARG A 29 -20.30 11.43 -5.59
CA ARG A 29 -20.29 11.52 -4.12
C ARG A 29 -19.09 10.79 -3.51
N GLN A 30 -18.78 9.59 -3.97
CA GLN A 30 -17.59 8.85 -3.53
C GLN A 30 -16.29 9.61 -3.83
N ALA A 31 -16.18 10.17 -5.04
CA ALA A 31 -15.06 11.02 -5.41
C ALA A 31 -14.97 12.30 -4.56
N ALA A 32 -16.10 12.85 -4.11
CA ALA A 32 -16.13 14.04 -3.25
C ALA A 32 -15.76 13.73 -1.78
N ASP A 33 -16.21 12.59 -1.25
CA ASP A 33 -15.88 12.16 0.12
C ASP A 33 -14.41 11.78 0.30
N THR A 34 -13.70 11.46 -0.78
CA THR A 34 -12.26 11.12 -0.73
C THR A 34 -11.37 12.37 -0.85
N ARG A 35 -11.91 13.51 -1.29
CA ARG A 35 -11.18 14.77 -1.49
C ARG A 35 -10.69 15.48 -0.23
N PRO A 36 -11.47 15.62 0.87
CA PRO A 36 -10.99 16.38 2.03
C PRO A 36 -9.72 15.77 2.62
N ASP A 37 -9.65 14.44 2.72
CA ASP A 37 -8.46 13.71 3.18
C ASP A 37 -7.27 13.78 2.20
N SER A 38 -7.51 14.03 0.91
CA SER A 38 -6.43 14.23 -0.07
C SER A 38 -5.89 15.65 -0.03
N ASP A 39 -6.75 16.64 0.15
CA ASP A 39 -6.36 18.06 0.16
C ASP A 39 -5.50 18.40 1.39
N ASP A 40 -5.82 17.81 2.54
CA ASP A 40 -5.04 18.01 3.77
C ASP A 40 -3.64 17.37 3.67
N ARG A 41 -3.56 16.14 3.14
CA ARG A 41 -2.27 15.45 2.89
C ARG A 41 -1.43 16.19 1.86
N ASP A 42 -2.07 16.74 0.84
CA ASP A 42 -1.40 17.55 -0.17
C ASP A 42 -0.85 18.85 0.40
N ALA A 43 -1.61 19.51 1.27
CA ALA A 43 -1.20 20.72 1.96
C ALA A 43 -0.05 20.47 2.95
N GLU A 44 -0.06 19.35 3.68
CA GLU A 44 1.02 18.94 4.57
C GLU A 44 2.31 18.64 3.79
N ARG A 45 2.25 17.82 2.74
CA ARG A 45 3.38 17.56 1.86
C ARG A 45 3.95 18.85 1.27
N ALA A 46 3.09 19.74 0.80
CA ALA A 46 3.52 21.02 0.24
C ALA A 46 4.26 21.87 1.28
N ARG A 47 3.78 21.91 2.53
CA ARG A 47 4.47 22.58 3.65
C ARG A 47 5.84 21.96 3.92
N ALA A 48 5.92 20.63 4.03
CA ALA A 48 7.17 19.91 4.28
C ALA A 48 8.18 20.04 3.12
N ALA A 49 7.71 20.11 1.87
CA ALA A 49 8.56 20.38 0.72
C ALA A 49 9.10 21.82 0.74
N ARG A 50 8.26 22.82 1.07
CA ARG A 50 8.67 24.24 1.18
C ARG A 50 9.65 24.48 2.32
N SER A 51 9.41 23.89 3.49
CA SER A 51 10.37 23.92 4.61
C SER A 51 11.66 23.17 4.27
N GLY A 52 11.56 22.21 3.34
CA GLY A 52 12.67 21.42 2.87
C GLY A 52 12.94 20.17 3.67
N GLU A 53 12.05 19.81 4.57
CA GLU A 53 12.04 18.57 5.33
C GLU A 53 12.07 17.34 4.42
N LEU A 54 11.38 17.40 3.28
CA LEU A 54 11.39 16.34 2.27
C LEU A 54 12.65 16.32 1.38
N GLY A 55 13.58 17.26 1.59
CA GLY A 55 14.82 17.35 0.84
C GLY A 55 14.77 18.21 -0.43
N PRO A 56 15.91 18.34 -1.13
CA PRO A 56 16.11 19.36 -2.16
C PRO A 56 15.29 19.11 -3.44
N HIS A 57 15.12 17.85 -3.85
CA HIS A 57 14.34 17.50 -5.05
C HIS A 57 12.86 17.82 -4.87
N TRP A 58 12.31 17.51 -3.70
CA TRP A 58 10.95 17.88 -3.33
C TRP A 58 10.73 19.39 -3.28
N ARG A 59 11.66 20.14 -2.68
CA ARG A 59 11.58 21.60 -2.63
C ARG A 59 11.57 22.22 -4.04
N ALA A 60 12.43 21.73 -4.93
CA ALA A 60 12.50 22.21 -6.32
C ALA A 60 11.22 21.91 -7.11
N VAL A 61 10.64 20.71 -6.96
CA VAL A 61 9.36 20.36 -7.58
C VAL A 61 8.21 21.18 -6.98
N GLN A 62 8.18 21.38 -5.67
CA GLN A 62 7.13 22.18 -5.03
C GLN A 62 7.17 23.64 -5.48
N GLN A 63 8.36 24.22 -5.69
CA GLN A 63 8.46 25.57 -6.25
C GLN A 63 7.85 25.64 -7.66
N ARG A 64 8.05 24.61 -8.50
CA ARG A 64 7.43 24.54 -9.84
C ARG A 64 5.90 24.41 -9.76
N ILE A 65 5.40 23.61 -8.83
CA ILE A 65 3.96 23.47 -8.56
C ILE A 65 3.37 24.80 -8.09
N ASP A 66 4.04 25.49 -7.16
CA ASP A 66 3.62 26.79 -6.62
C ASP A 66 3.59 27.88 -7.72
N LEU A 67 4.47 27.78 -8.71
CA LEU A 67 4.50 28.64 -9.90
C LEU A 67 3.51 28.21 -11.00
N GLY A 68 2.72 27.15 -10.79
CA GLY A 68 1.77 26.63 -11.77
C GLY A 68 2.43 26.02 -13.02
N GLN A 69 3.71 25.66 -12.96
CA GLN A 69 4.47 25.14 -14.10
C GLN A 69 4.26 23.64 -14.33
N THR A 70 3.73 22.94 -13.33
CA THR A 70 3.53 21.49 -13.31
C THR A 70 2.56 21.10 -12.21
N THR A 71 2.13 19.84 -12.20
CA THR A 71 1.37 19.24 -11.10
C THR A 71 2.13 18.03 -10.54
N LEU A 72 1.78 17.60 -9.33
CA LEU A 72 2.35 16.36 -8.78
C LEU A 72 2.02 15.15 -9.67
N ALA A 73 0.82 15.12 -10.25
CA ALA A 73 0.41 14.07 -11.17
C ALA A 73 1.27 14.06 -12.45
N ASP A 74 1.59 15.22 -13.01
CA ASP A 74 2.47 15.34 -14.19
C ASP A 74 3.90 14.90 -13.88
N VAL A 75 4.40 15.23 -12.69
CA VAL A 75 5.73 14.80 -12.23
C VAL A 75 5.80 13.28 -12.09
N MET A 76 4.80 12.65 -11.45
CA MET A 76 4.80 11.21 -11.19
C MET A 76 4.53 10.38 -12.45
N SER A 77 3.62 10.83 -13.32
CA SER A 77 3.34 10.20 -14.61
C SER A 77 4.50 10.35 -15.60
N GLY A 78 5.36 11.35 -15.41
CA GLY A 78 6.47 11.66 -16.30
C GLY A 78 6.11 12.63 -17.43
N ALA A 79 4.91 13.22 -17.40
CA ALA A 79 4.56 14.32 -18.30
C ALA A 79 5.43 15.57 -18.06
N ASP A 80 5.85 15.81 -16.81
CA ASP A 80 6.93 16.76 -16.51
C ASP A 80 8.29 16.06 -16.58
N ASP A 81 9.06 16.39 -17.62
CA ASP A 81 10.40 15.84 -17.84
C ASP A 81 11.54 16.79 -17.42
N SER A 82 11.21 17.85 -16.67
CA SER A 82 12.22 18.73 -16.08
C SER A 82 13.22 17.96 -15.23
N THR A 83 14.44 18.50 -15.11
CA THR A 83 15.49 17.89 -14.30
C THR A 83 15.06 17.67 -12.85
N ALA A 84 14.26 18.59 -12.29
CA ALA A 84 13.72 18.45 -10.93
C ALA A 84 12.72 17.27 -10.83
N ALA A 85 11.80 17.15 -11.79
CA ALA A 85 10.82 16.06 -11.83
C ALA A 85 11.50 14.69 -12.03
N ARG A 86 12.48 14.59 -12.93
CA ARG A 86 13.29 13.38 -13.12
C ARG A 86 14.05 13.00 -11.86
N ALA A 87 14.73 13.95 -11.22
CA ALA A 87 15.48 13.69 -10.00
C ALA A 87 14.56 13.21 -8.87
N LEU A 88 13.39 13.82 -8.70
CA LEU A 88 12.42 13.40 -7.70
C LEU A 88 11.89 11.98 -7.95
N ARG A 89 11.56 11.63 -9.20
CA ARG A 89 11.15 10.27 -9.56
C ARG A 89 12.24 9.25 -9.26
N THR A 90 13.48 9.56 -9.62
CA THR A 90 14.63 8.68 -9.35
C THR A 90 14.83 8.46 -7.86
N SER A 91 14.87 9.54 -7.06
CA SER A 91 15.05 9.42 -5.60
C SER A 91 13.90 8.67 -4.94
N THR A 92 12.67 8.86 -5.42
CA THR A 92 11.49 8.15 -4.91
C THR A 92 11.57 6.65 -5.20
N ARG A 93 11.98 6.25 -6.42
CA ARG A 93 12.17 4.84 -6.78
C ARG A 93 13.27 4.19 -5.94
N GLN A 94 14.41 4.85 -5.80
CA GLN A 94 15.51 4.35 -4.97
C GLN A 94 15.09 4.19 -3.50
N GLY A 95 14.31 5.12 -2.97
CA GLY A 95 13.75 5.02 -1.62
C GLY A 95 12.80 3.84 -1.46
N LEU A 96 11.95 3.58 -2.45
CA LEU A 96 11.03 2.44 -2.46
C LEU A 96 11.79 1.12 -2.53
N ASP A 97 12.77 0.99 -3.43
CA ASP A 97 13.59 -0.20 -3.58
C ASP A 97 14.31 -0.51 -2.26
N ALA A 98 14.91 0.50 -1.62
CA ALA A 98 15.57 0.34 -0.33
C ALA A 98 14.60 -0.04 0.82
N ALA A 99 13.35 0.44 0.77
CA ALA A 99 12.33 0.05 1.75
C ALA A 99 11.92 -1.42 1.56
N VAL A 100 11.74 -1.87 0.32
CA VAL A 100 11.42 -3.26 -0.01
C VAL A 100 12.53 -4.21 0.43
N GLU A 101 13.80 -3.87 0.17
CA GLU A 101 14.91 -4.72 0.62
C GLU A 101 14.99 -4.79 2.16
N ARG A 102 14.78 -3.66 2.85
CA ARG A 102 14.76 -3.65 4.33
C ARG A 102 13.67 -4.56 4.89
N GLU A 103 12.47 -4.52 4.32
CA GLU A 103 11.37 -5.41 4.73
C GLU A 103 11.71 -6.89 4.50
N ARG A 104 12.40 -7.22 3.40
CA ARG A 104 12.85 -8.60 3.15
C ARG A 104 13.89 -9.06 4.17
N ASP A 105 14.83 -8.18 4.52
CA ASP A 105 15.86 -8.50 5.51
C ASP A 105 15.23 -8.75 6.89
N LEU A 106 14.28 -7.90 7.31
CA LEU A 106 13.54 -8.08 8.57
C LEU A 106 12.75 -9.39 8.60
N ALA A 107 12.05 -9.72 7.51
CA ALA A 107 11.32 -10.98 7.40
C ALA A 107 12.24 -12.21 7.47
N ALA A 108 13.43 -12.13 6.87
CA ALA A 108 14.43 -13.19 6.94
C ALA A 108 15.05 -13.33 8.34
N GLU A 109 15.20 -12.23 9.08
CA GLU A 109 15.64 -12.25 10.48
C GLU A 109 14.58 -12.90 11.38
N GLU A 110 13.31 -12.54 11.22
CA GLU A 110 12.19 -13.13 11.97
C GLU A 110 12.06 -14.63 11.71
N GLU A 111 12.18 -15.07 10.45
CA GLU A 111 12.16 -16.49 10.10
C GLU A 111 13.32 -17.25 10.76
N ARG A 112 14.53 -16.67 10.79
CA ARG A 112 15.68 -17.27 11.46
C ARG A 112 15.45 -17.42 12.96
N GLU A 113 14.95 -16.37 13.62
CA GLU A 113 14.64 -16.40 15.05
C GLU A 113 13.62 -17.49 15.37
N SER A 114 12.56 -17.62 14.56
CA SER A 114 11.55 -18.67 14.68
C SER A 114 12.14 -20.09 14.59
N VAL A 115 13.07 -20.33 13.65
CA VAL A 115 13.74 -21.64 13.53
C VAL A 115 14.59 -21.96 14.76
N PHE A 116 15.26 -20.96 15.34
CA PHE A 116 16.03 -21.17 16.58
C PHE A 116 15.12 -21.52 17.76
N ASP A 117 13.98 -20.85 17.90
CA ASP A 117 12.98 -21.16 18.92
C ASP A 117 12.40 -22.58 18.77
N GLU A 118 12.08 -22.99 17.54
CA GLU A 118 11.60 -24.34 17.27
C GLU A 118 12.67 -25.41 17.59
N ALA A 119 13.94 -25.14 17.25
CA ALA A 119 15.05 -26.03 17.56
C ALA A 119 15.25 -26.19 19.07
N ALA A 120 15.17 -25.10 19.83
CA ALA A 120 15.24 -25.13 21.29
C ALA A 120 14.08 -25.94 21.90
N ALA A 121 12.86 -25.74 21.40
CA ALA A 121 11.68 -26.51 21.82
C ALA A 121 11.82 -28.00 21.50
N LEU A 122 12.39 -28.35 20.33
CA LEU A 122 12.67 -29.74 19.97
C LEU A 122 13.73 -30.38 20.89
N GLN A 123 14.81 -29.66 21.19
CA GLN A 123 15.83 -30.14 22.14
C GLN A 123 15.25 -30.41 23.53
N GLY A 124 14.39 -29.51 24.02
CA GLY A 124 13.67 -29.71 25.29
C GLY A 124 12.82 -30.99 25.28
N ARG A 125 12.08 -31.25 24.19
CA ARG A 125 11.30 -32.48 24.02
C ARG A 125 12.18 -33.73 24.02
N ILE A 126 13.30 -33.71 23.29
CA ILE A 126 14.26 -34.82 23.25
C ILE A 126 14.82 -35.08 24.65
N ALA A 127 15.25 -34.05 25.36
CA ALA A 127 15.80 -34.17 26.71
C ALA A 127 14.78 -34.77 27.69
N SER A 128 13.54 -34.28 27.69
CA SER A 128 12.45 -34.83 28.51
C SER A 128 12.18 -36.30 28.19
N ARG A 129 12.05 -36.64 26.90
CA ARG A 129 11.83 -38.02 26.48
C ARG A 129 12.97 -38.94 26.89
N SER A 130 14.20 -38.46 26.80
CA SER A 130 15.40 -39.20 27.20
C SER A 130 15.42 -39.48 28.70
N ALA A 131 15.00 -38.50 29.51
CA ALA A 131 14.88 -38.65 30.95
C ALA A 131 13.80 -39.68 31.33
N ASP A 132 12.66 -39.67 30.64
CA ASP A 132 11.59 -40.65 30.87
C ASP A 132 12.02 -42.07 30.51
N VAL A 133 12.71 -42.26 29.37
CA VAL A 133 13.27 -43.56 28.99
C VAL A 133 14.26 -44.05 30.05
N ARG A 134 15.15 -43.18 30.53
CA ARG A 134 16.11 -43.53 31.59
C ARG A 134 15.40 -43.94 32.89
N ARG A 135 14.35 -43.22 33.28
CA ARG A 135 13.53 -43.54 34.45
C ARG A 135 12.89 -44.93 34.32
N LEU A 136 12.26 -45.21 33.18
CA LEU A 136 11.63 -46.52 32.92
C LEU A 136 12.63 -47.69 32.93
N LEU A 137 13.85 -47.47 32.43
CA LEU A 137 14.91 -48.48 32.47
C LEU A 137 15.38 -48.75 33.91
N GLN A 138 15.50 -47.72 34.75
CA GLN A 138 15.82 -47.86 36.17
C GLN A 138 14.71 -48.58 36.95
N GLU A 139 13.44 -48.22 36.71
CA GLU A 139 12.28 -48.86 37.36
C GLU A 139 12.14 -50.34 37.00
N ARG A 140 12.60 -50.74 35.81
CA ARG A 140 12.59 -52.14 35.36
C ARG A 140 13.86 -52.93 35.71
N GLY A 141 14.84 -52.31 36.37
CA GLY A 141 16.11 -52.96 36.74
C GLY A 141 16.99 -53.31 35.52
N LEU A 142 16.83 -52.58 34.41
CA LEU A 142 17.54 -52.79 33.15
C LEU A 142 18.64 -51.72 32.90
N ALA A 143 19.01 -50.98 33.95
CA ALA A 143 19.98 -49.88 33.90
C ALA A 143 21.38 -50.32 34.33
#